data_AF-A0A0F9D3A8-F1
#
_entry.id   AF-A0A0F9D3A8-F1
#
_cell.length_a   1.000
_cell.length_b   1.000
_cell.length_c   1.000
_cell.angle_alpha   90.00
_cell.angle_beta   90.00
_cell.angle_gamma   90.00
#
_symmetry.space_group_name_H-M   'P 1'
#
loop_
_entity.id
_entity.type
_entity.pdbx_description
1 polymer ?
#
loop_
_entity_poly.entity_id
_entity_poly.type
_entity_poly.pdbx_seq_one_letter_code
_entity_poly.pdbx_strand_id
1 'polypeptide(L)'
;MADIRIGIIGVGQIGKKHLAKYEKVPTFRPNPTAEKYLTSKAHIRAIIKGNQGGGTAISMYDAALRVLGIHPVPEKNRIVEPIRFVTKCKPDGAQDKQNQQYVEFCNFVPKELILSKISTRNNILEIKDPHGGKNRSAEFMSNKQDLDAFMSVPR
;
A
#
# COMPACT_ATOMS: atom_id res chain seq x y z
N MET A 1 3.06 9.40 30.53
CA MET A 1 2.62 9.07 29.16
C MET A 1 3.59 9.78 28.22
N ALA A 2 4.43 9.04 27.50
CA ALA A 2 5.41 9.63 26.59
C ALA A 2 4.75 9.91 25.24
N ASP A 3 4.67 11.18 24.88
CA ASP A 3 4.17 11.67 23.60
C ASP A 3 5.28 11.52 22.55
N ILE A 4 5.37 10.34 21.94
CA ILE A 4 6.36 10.05 20.90
C ILE A 4 5.81 10.58 19.58
N ARG A 5 6.23 11.80 19.25
CA ARG A 5 6.09 12.35 17.90
C ARG A 5 6.95 11.51 16.96
N ILE A 6 6.32 10.72 16.10
CA ILE A 6 6.97 10.10 14.94
C ILE A 6 7.38 11.26 14.02
N GLY A 7 8.57 11.81 14.27
CA GLY A 7 9.20 12.74 13.36
C GLY A 7 9.56 11.99 12.09
N ILE A 8 8.88 12.28 11.00
CA ILE A 8 9.29 11.86 9.66
C ILE A 8 10.56 12.66 9.33
N ILE A 9 11.70 12.17 9.83
CA ILE A 9 13.02 12.72 9.55
C ILE A 9 13.35 12.33 8.11
N GLY A 10 13.26 13.29 7.19
CA GLY A 10 13.70 13.09 5.80
C GLY A 10 12.82 13.70 4.72
N VAL A 11 11.69 14.33 5.04
CA VAL A 11 10.92 15.05 4.01
C VAL A 11 11.50 16.44 3.84
N GLY A 12 12.27 16.65 2.77
CA GLY A 12 12.67 17.98 2.31
C GLY A 12 11.47 18.93 2.20
N GLN A 13 11.73 20.25 2.18
CA GLN A 13 10.68 21.29 2.22
C GLN A 13 9.56 21.12 1.17
N ILE A 14 9.80 20.35 0.09
CA ILE A 14 8.82 20.01 -0.96
C ILE A 14 7.75 19.02 -0.44
N GLY A 15 8.07 18.08 0.44
CA GLY A 15 7.10 17.07 0.89
C GLY A 15 6.20 17.50 2.06
N LYS A 16 6.60 18.48 2.87
CA LYS A 16 5.76 18.98 3.98
C LYS A 16 4.50 19.71 3.52
N LYS A 17 4.53 20.39 2.36
CA LYS A 17 3.35 21.08 1.79
C LYS A 17 2.35 20.12 1.13
N HIS A 18 2.78 18.94 0.69
CA HIS A 18 1.89 17.93 0.11
C HIS A 18 1.32 16.95 1.15
N LEU A 19 2.00 16.77 2.29
CA LEU A 19 1.57 15.89 3.38
C LEU A 19 0.24 16.25 4.04
N ALA A 20 -0.12 17.54 4.05
CA ALA A 20 -1.40 18.01 4.60
C ALA A 20 -2.64 17.49 3.83
N LYS A 21 -2.47 17.06 2.57
CA LYS A 21 -3.55 16.46 1.75
C LYS A 21 -3.71 14.96 1.97
N TYR A 22 -2.83 14.32 2.73
CA TYR A 22 -2.82 12.88 2.90
C TYR A 22 -3.62 12.53 4.16
N GLU A 23 -4.94 12.74 4.23
CA GLU A 23 -5.67 12.70 5.52
C GLU A 23 -5.43 11.42 6.35
N LYS A 24 -5.27 10.24 5.73
CA LYS A 24 -5.15 8.97 6.44
C LYS A 24 -3.72 8.47 6.67
N VAL A 25 -2.76 8.82 5.82
CA VAL A 25 -1.37 8.31 5.95
C VAL A 25 -0.65 8.77 7.24
N PRO A 26 -0.69 10.07 7.62
CA PRO A 26 -0.10 10.58 8.85
C PRO A 26 -1.01 10.40 10.07
N THR A 27 -2.31 10.12 9.89
CA THR A 27 -3.25 9.89 11.00
C THR A 27 -3.41 8.41 11.36
N PHE A 28 -2.95 7.49 10.50
CA PHE A 28 -2.94 6.07 10.80
C PHE A 28 -2.07 5.79 12.04
N ARG A 29 -2.70 5.25 13.09
CA ARG A 29 -2.01 4.89 14.34
C ARG A 29 -1.82 3.36 14.37
N PRO A 30 -0.63 2.85 14.00
CA PRO A 30 -0.37 1.42 14.07
C PRO A 30 -0.41 0.96 15.54
N ASN A 31 -1.00 -0.21 15.79
CA ASN A 31 -0.83 -0.88 17.07
C ASN A 31 0.61 -1.41 17.22
N PRO A 32 1.06 -1.80 18.42
CA PRO A 32 2.45 -2.25 18.63
C PRO A 32 2.86 -3.45 17.76
N THR A 33 1.93 -4.34 17.38
CA THR A 33 2.25 -5.44 16.45
C THR A 33 2.46 -4.91 15.03
N ALA A 34 1.63 -3.98 14.59
CA ALA A 34 1.74 -3.33 13.29
C ALA A 34 3.04 -2.54 13.17
N GLU A 35 3.44 -1.85 14.24
CA GLU A 35 4.70 -1.11 14.27
C GLU A 35 5.92 -2.03 14.10
N LYS A 36 5.95 -3.16 14.82
CA LYS A 36 6.97 -4.20 14.63
C LYS A 36 6.99 -4.73 13.21
N TYR A 37 5.82 -4.92 12.60
CA TYR A 37 5.71 -5.33 11.20
C TYR A 37 6.29 -4.28 10.24
N LEU A 38 5.89 -3.01 10.38
CA LEU A 38 6.28 -1.90 9.49
C LEU A 38 7.78 -1.60 9.56
N THR A 39 8.37 -1.69 10.75
CA THR A 39 9.80 -1.40 11.00
C THR A 39 10.71 -2.62 10.78
N SER A 40 10.16 -3.82 10.63
CA SER A 40 10.95 -5.03 10.40
C SER A 40 11.71 -4.96 9.07
N LYS A 41 13.02 -5.24 9.13
CA LYS A 41 13.93 -5.33 7.98
C LYS A 41 13.88 -6.67 7.25
N ALA A 42 13.12 -7.64 7.76
CA ALA A 42 13.03 -8.97 7.16
C ALA A 42 12.56 -8.89 5.69
N HIS A 43 13.12 -9.73 4.82
CA HIS A 43 12.74 -9.79 3.41
C HIS A 43 11.28 -10.22 3.24
N ILE A 44 10.89 -11.29 3.92
CA ILE A 44 9.54 -11.82 3.98
C ILE A 44 8.93 -11.40 5.32
N ARG A 45 7.71 -10.84 5.28
CA ARG A 45 6.96 -10.43 6.47
C ARG A 45 5.54 -10.94 6.38
N ALA A 46 5.05 -11.52 7.45
CA ALA A 46 3.65 -11.95 7.58
C ALA A 46 3.02 -11.27 8.80
N ILE A 47 1.76 -10.86 8.66
CA ILE A 47 0.94 -10.41 9.77
C ILE A 47 -0.29 -11.32 9.85
N ILE A 48 -0.41 -12.04 10.96
CA ILE A 48 -1.53 -12.96 11.21
C ILE A 48 -2.35 -12.36 12.34
N LYS A 49 -3.62 -12.07 12.05
CA LYS A 49 -4.55 -11.41 12.96
C LYS A 49 -5.95 -11.99 12.78
N GLY A 50 -6.76 -11.92 13.83
CA GLY A 50 -8.21 -12.16 13.72
C GLY A 50 -8.89 -11.06 12.91
N ASN A 51 -10.17 -11.29 12.55
CA ASN A 51 -10.93 -10.43 11.63
C ASN A 51 -10.92 -8.93 12.02
N GLN A 52 -10.96 -8.61 13.32
CA GLN A 52 -10.97 -7.24 13.83
C GLN A 52 -9.57 -6.68 14.14
N GLY A 53 -8.50 -7.42 13.86
CA GLY A 53 -7.13 -7.00 14.19
C GLY A 53 -6.50 -6.00 13.21
N GLY A 54 -7.26 -5.53 12.22
CA GLY A 54 -6.82 -4.51 11.26
C GLY A 54 -5.77 -4.98 10.25
N GLY A 55 -5.61 -6.29 10.03
CA GLY A 55 -4.57 -6.86 9.16
C GLY A 55 -4.58 -6.28 7.73
N THR A 56 -5.76 -6.11 7.15
CA THR A 56 -5.95 -5.48 5.83
C THR A 56 -5.42 -4.04 5.82
N ALA A 57 -5.87 -3.20 6.76
CA ALA A 57 -5.45 -1.81 6.84
C ALA A 57 -3.93 -1.68 7.04
N ILE A 58 -3.33 -2.50 7.91
CA ILE A 58 -1.87 -2.50 8.13
C ILE A 58 -1.11 -2.89 6.86
N SER A 59 -1.59 -3.91 6.14
CA SER A 59 -0.94 -4.39 4.91
C SER A 59 -1.06 -3.37 3.77
N MET A 60 -2.21 -2.71 3.65
CA MET A 60 -2.40 -1.67 2.64
C MET A 60 -1.66 -0.38 2.98
N TYR A 61 -1.56 -0.04 4.26
CA TYR A 61 -0.73 1.07 4.73
C TYR A 61 0.75 0.83 4.39
N ASP A 62 1.25 -0.36 4.69
CA ASP A 62 2.62 -0.78 4.32
C ASP A 62 2.88 -0.62 2.83
N ALA A 63 1.97 -1.10 1.99
CA ALA A 63 2.09 -0.98 0.55
C ALA A 63 2.02 0.46 0.07
N ALA A 64 1.11 1.28 0.61
CA ALA A 64 0.99 2.70 0.29
C ALA A 64 2.27 3.46 0.65
N LEU A 65 2.87 3.22 1.82
CA LEU A 65 4.15 3.81 2.20
C LEU A 65 5.25 3.51 1.20
N ARG A 66 5.33 2.25 0.73
CA ARG A 66 6.32 1.85 -0.29
C ARG A 66 6.07 2.57 -1.60
N VAL A 67 4.83 2.55 -2.11
CA VAL A 67 4.44 3.23 -3.36
C VAL A 67 4.77 4.71 -3.31
N LEU A 68 4.54 5.36 -2.17
CA LEU A 68 4.85 6.78 -1.98
C LEU A 68 6.36 7.05 -1.73
N GLY A 69 7.16 6.01 -1.58
CA GLY A 69 8.61 6.11 -1.32
C GLY A 69 8.94 6.65 0.07
N ILE A 70 8.03 6.51 1.04
CA ILE A 70 8.16 7.05 2.41
C ILE A 70 8.14 5.96 3.48
N HIS A 71 8.37 4.70 3.11
CA HIS A 71 8.45 3.59 4.05
C HIS A 71 9.66 3.76 4.99
N PRO A 72 9.51 3.48 6.32
CA PRO A 72 10.57 3.69 7.31
C PRO A 72 11.82 2.83 7.09
N VAL A 73 11.66 1.68 6.44
CA VAL A 73 12.76 0.82 5.99
C VAL A 73 13.13 1.21 4.54
N PRO A 74 14.28 1.86 4.29
CA PRO A 74 14.63 2.41 2.97
C PRO A 74 14.68 1.39 1.84
N GLU A 75 15.11 0.16 2.13
CA GLU A 75 15.17 -0.90 1.12
C GLU A 75 13.78 -1.24 0.56
N LYS A 76 12.71 -1.05 1.35
CA LYS A 76 11.34 -1.34 0.94
C LYS A 76 10.75 -0.27 0.01
N ASN A 77 11.37 0.91 -0.08
CA ASN A 77 10.99 1.94 -1.05
C ASN A 77 11.47 1.61 -2.48
N ARG A 78 12.37 0.61 -2.62
CA ARG A 78 12.81 0.07 -3.91
C ARG A 78 11.87 -1.07 -4.30
N ILE A 79 10.96 -0.79 -5.22
CA ILE A 79 9.88 -1.71 -5.59
C ILE A 79 10.14 -2.30 -6.96
N VAL A 80 9.90 -3.60 -7.12
CA VAL A 80 9.76 -4.24 -8.43
C VAL A 80 8.31 -4.08 -8.87
N GLU A 81 8.10 -3.38 -9.99
CA GLU A 81 6.76 -3.09 -10.52
C GLU A 81 6.21 -4.26 -11.34
N PRO A 82 4.89 -4.55 -11.29
CA PRO A 82 3.89 -3.95 -10.39
C PRO A 82 3.93 -4.53 -8.96
N ILE A 83 3.46 -3.77 -7.97
CA ILE A 83 3.10 -4.34 -6.67
C ILE A 83 1.82 -5.15 -6.87
N ARG A 84 1.88 -6.44 -6.59
CA ARG A 84 0.73 -7.34 -6.76
C ARG A 84 0.02 -7.60 -5.43
N PHE A 85 -1.29 -7.40 -5.44
CA PHE A 85 -2.19 -7.73 -4.36
C PHE A 85 -3.05 -8.92 -4.75
N VAL A 86 -2.95 -10.00 -3.98
CA VAL A 86 -3.84 -11.16 -4.14
C VAL A 86 -5.03 -10.98 -3.21
N THR A 87 -6.20 -10.80 -3.81
CA THR A 87 -7.45 -10.44 -3.14
C THR A 87 -8.48 -11.58 -3.31
N LYS A 88 -9.55 -11.56 -2.52
CA LYS A 88 -10.66 -12.53 -2.65
C LYS A 88 -11.47 -12.34 -3.94
N CYS A 89 -11.55 -11.10 -4.42
CA CYS A 89 -12.27 -10.70 -5.63
C CYS A 89 -11.53 -9.57 -6.32
N LYS A 90 -11.58 -9.52 -7.65
CA LYS A 90 -11.07 -8.39 -8.41
C LYS A 90 -11.91 -7.15 -8.09
N PRO A 91 -11.29 -5.97 -8.00
CA PRO A 91 -12.05 -4.74 -7.85
C PRO A 91 -12.88 -4.48 -9.12
N ASP A 92 -14.14 -4.09 -8.94
CA ASP A 92 -15.11 -3.90 -10.04
C ASP A 92 -15.16 -2.47 -10.60
N GLY A 93 -14.49 -1.53 -9.94
CA GLY A 93 -14.34 -0.16 -10.41
C GLY A 93 -13.92 0.81 -9.32
N ALA A 94 -14.01 2.11 -9.62
CA ALA A 94 -13.60 3.18 -8.70
C ALA A 94 -14.45 3.26 -7.42
N GLN A 95 -15.65 2.69 -7.41
CA GLN A 95 -16.58 2.68 -6.27
C GLN A 95 -16.70 1.30 -5.61
N ASP A 96 -15.75 0.39 -5.89
CA ASP A 96 -15.77 -0.94 -5.31
C ASP A 96 -15.83 -0.87 -3.77
N LYS A 97 -16.74 -1.66 -3.18
CA LYS A 97 -16.89 -1.81 -1.73
C LYS A 97 -16.63 -3.24 -1.25
N GLN A 98 -16.46 -4.19 -2.18
CA GLN A 98 -16.32 -5.61 -1.88
C GLN A 98 -14.85 -5.99 -1.63
N ASN A 99 -13.93 -5.41 -2.41
CA ASN A 99 -12.51 -5.57 -2.26
C ASN A 99 -11.97 -4.57 -1.22
N GLN A 100 -11.99 -5.00 0.04
CA GLN A 100 -11.50 -4.21 1.17
C GLN A 100 -10.03 -3.79 1.04
N GLN A 101 -9.17 -4.60 0.38
CA GLN A 101 -7.78 -4.22 0.13
C GLN A 101 -7.70 -3.03 -0.82
N TYR A 102 -8.45 -3.05 -1.93
CA TYR A 102 -8.52 -1.92 -2.86
C TYR A 102 -9.06 -0.65 -2.20
N VAL A 103 -10.15 -0.77 -1.43
CA VAL A 103 -10.73 0.36 -0.70
C VAL A 103 -9.72 0.98 0.25
N GLU A 104 -9.04 0.16 1.07
CA GLU A 104 -8.05 0.65 2.03
C GLU A 104 -6.80 1.21 1.34
N PHE A 105 -6.38 0.62 0.22
CA PHE A 105 -5.27 1.17 -0.55
C PHE A 105 -5.59 2.57 -1.09
N CYS A 106 -6.77 2.74 -1.69
CA CYS A 106 -7.24 4.05 -2.17
C CYS A 106 -7.51 5.06 -1.04
N ASN A 107 -7.72 4.59 0.19
CA ASN A 107 -7.82 5.44 1.37
C ASN A 107 -6.46 6.03 1.78
N PHE A 108 -5.36 5.32 1.53
CA PHE A 108 -4.01 5.78 1.86
C PHE A 108 -3.33 6.51 0.71
N VAL A 109 -3.58 6.10 -0.54
CA VAL A 109 -2.97 6.76 -1.71
C VAL A 109 -3.78 7.99 -2.12
N PRO A 110 -3.15 9.17 -2.25
CA PRO A 110 -3.83 10.38 -2.69
C PRO A 110 -4.46 10.22 -4.08
N LYS A 111 -5.71 10.67 -4.24
CA LYS A 111 -6.45 10.52 -5.50
C LYS A 111 -5.79 11.27 -6.66
N GLU A 112 -5.07 12.35 -6.38
CA GLU A 112 -4.33 13.12 -7.39
C GLU A 112 -3.11 12.37 -7.94
N LEU A 113 -2.62 11.38 -7.21
CA LEU A 113 -1.56 10.50 -7.69
C LEU A 113 -2.12 9.32 -8.48
N ILE A 114 -3.41 9.03 -8.40
CA ILE A 114 -4.03 7.93 -9.16
C ILE A 114 -4.29 8.41 -10.59
N LEU A 115 -3.55 7.87 -11.55
CA LEU A 115 -3.60 8.27 -12.97
C LEU A 115 -4.67 7.49 -13.74
N SER A 116 -4.78 6.20 -13.47
CA SER A 116 -5.76 5.33 -14.10
C SER A 116 -6.77 4.83 -13.09
N LYS A 117 -8.01 4.60 -13.54
CA LYS A 117 -9.04 3.95 -12.74
C LYS A 117 -9.04 2.46 -13.07
N ILE A 118 -9.24 1.65 -12.04
CA ILE A 118 -9.52 0.23 -12.23
C ILE A 118 -10.88 0.04 -12.91
N SER A 119 -10.96 -1.02 -13.71
CA SER A 119 -12.19 -1.50 -14.33
C SER A 119 -12.18 -3.04 -14.37
N THR A 120 -13.31 -3.64 -14.69
CA THR A 120 -13.42 -5.11 -14.84
C THR A 120 -12.41 -5.71 -15.84
N ARG A 121 -11.96 -4.92 -16.81
CA ARG A 121 -10.97 -5.33 -17.83
C ARG A 121 -9.53 -4.98 -17.46
N ASN A 122 -9.32 -3.97 -16.63
CA ASN A 122 -8.01 -3.50 -16.23
C ASN A 122 -7.90 -3.43 -14.70
N ASN A 123 -7.14 -4.36 -14.13
CA ASN A 123 -6.93 -4.46 -12.69
C ASN A 123 -5.65 -3.77 -12.21
N ILE A 124 -5.01 -2.98 -13.09
CA ILE A 124 -3.78 -2.25 -12.79
C ILE A 124 -4.15 -0.79 -12.52
N LEU A 125 -3.79 -0.33 -11.33
CA LEU A 125 -3.83 1.06 -10.92
C LEU A 125 -2.47 1.70 -11.19
N GLU A 126 -2.44 2.71 -12.04
CA GLU A 126 -1.24 3.53 -12.27
C GLU A 126 -1.20 4.70 -11.31
N ILE A 127 -0.03 4.90 -10.71
CA ILE A 127 0.20 5.84 -9.63
C ILE A 127 1.37 6.73 -10.01
N LYS A 128 1.13 8.03 -10.09
CA LYS A 128 2.14 9.05 -10.31
C LYS A 128 3.15 9.02 -9.17
N ASP A 129 4.43 9.00 -9.50
CA ASP A 129 5.48 9.09 -8.50
C ASP A 129 5.51 10.52 -7.90
N PRO A 130 5.41 10.65 -6.56
CA PRO A 130 5.36 11.96 -5.92
C PRO A 130 6.68 12.73 -5.98
N HIS A 131 7.79 12.06 -6.32
CA HIS A 131 9.13 12.64 -6.41
C HIS A 131 9.56 12.92 -7.85
N GLY A 132 8.64 12.78 -8.82
CA GLY A 132 8.90 13.04 -10.24
C GLY A 132 9.63 11.90 -10.96
N GLY A 133 9.72 10.71 -10.34
CA GLY A 133 10.25 9.51 -10.95
C GLY A 133 9.27 8.84 -11.93
N LYS A 134 9.58 7.59 -12.30
CA LYS A 134 8.71 6.75 -13.13
C LYS A 134 7.41 6.45 -12.37
N ASN A 135 6.26 6.54 -13.05
CA ASN A 135 4.98 6.11 -12.51
C ASN A 135 5.03 4.66 -12.06
N ARG A 136 4.39 4.37 -10.93
CA ARG A 136 4.34 3.05 -10.31
C ARG A 136 3.01 2.38 -10.61
N SER A 137 3.00 1.05 -10.56
CA SER A 137 1.80 0.26 -10.83
C SER A 137 1.46 -0.67 -9.66
N ALA A 138 0.16 -0.75 -9.37
CA ALA A 138 -0.42 -1.64 -8.38
C ALA A 138 -1.46 -2.54 -9.06
N GLU A 139 -1.27 -3.85 -8.99
CA GLU A 139 -2.12 -4.83 -9.66
C GLU A 139 -2.94 -5.62 -8.63
N PHE A 140 -4.25 -5.71 -8.84
CA PHE A 140 -5.15 -6.47 -7.96
C PHE A 140 -5.62 -7.75 -8.67
N MET A 141 -5.21 -8.90 -8.15
CA MET A 141 -5.50 -10.23 -8.70
C MET A 141 -6.47 -10.97 -7.79
N SER A 142 -7.39 -11.76 -8.36
CA SER A 142 -8.28 -12.62 -7.56
C SER A 142 -7.61 -13.96 -7.28
N ASN A 143 -7.70 -14.44 -6.05
CA ASN A 143 -7.28 -15.79 -5.64
C ASN A 143 -8.17 -16.91 -6.19
N LYS A 144 -9.30 -16.57 -6.83
CA LYS A 144 -10.14 -17.53 -7.58
C LYS A 144 -9.60 -17.81 -8.98
N GLN A 145 -8.53 -17.12 -9.40
CA GLN A 145 -7.72 -17.59 -10.52
C GLN A 145 -6.84 -18.70 -9.97
N ASP A 146 -6.83 -19.88 -10.62
CA ASP A 146 -6.16 -21.08 -10.13
C ASP A 146 -4.79 -20.74 -9.54
N LEU A 147 -4.62 -21.00 -8.24
CA LEU A 147 -3.36 -20.85 -7.50
C LEU A 147 -2.20 -21.57 -8.22
N ASP A 148 -2.51 -22.56 -9.05
CA ASP A 148 -1.60 -23.28 -9.94
C ASP A 148 -0.90 -22.39 -10.98
N ALA A 149 -1.53 -21.32 -11.46
CA ALA A 149 -0.89 -20.39 -12.40
C ALA A 149 0.12 -19.44 -11.71
N PHE A 150 0.02 -19.27 -10.39
CA PHE A 150 0.91 -18.38 -9.62
C PHE A 150 2.14 -19.11 -9.06
N MET A 151 2.03 -20.41 -8.81
CA MET A 151 3.11 -21.27 -8.31
C MET A 151 3.96 -21.90 -9.43
N SER A 152 3.52 -21.78 -10.69
CA SER A 152 4.17 -22.42 -11.85
C SER A 152 5.16 -21.53 -12.61
N VAL A 153 5.52 -20.35 -12.10
CA VAL A 153 6.62 -19.56 -12.69
C VAL A 153 7.95 -19.99 -12.06
N PRO A 154 8.80 -20.76 -12.76
CA PRO A 154 10.16 -21.02 -12.30
C PRO A 154 10.93 -19.69 -12.29
N ARG A 155 11.65 -19.41 -11.19
CA ARG A 155 12.62 -18.32 -11.11
C ARG A 155 13.97 -18.77 -11.63
#